data_AF-A0A087AKK3-F1
#
_entry.id   AF-A0A087AKK3-F1
#
_cell.length_a   1.000
_cell.length_b   1.000
_cell.length_c   1.000
_cell.angle_alpha   90.00
_cell.angle_beta   90.00
_cell.angle_gamma   90.00
#
_symmetry.space_group_name_H-M   'P 1'
#
loop_
_entity.id
_entity.type
_entity.pdbx_description
1 polymer ?
#
loop_
_entity_poly.entity_id
_entity_poly.type
_entity_poly.pdbx_seq_one_letter_code
_entity_poly.pdbx_strand_id
1 'polypeptide(L)'
;MSITNPILTGFAPDPALIRVGDTYVLANSTFDWWPAVNLHVSRDLANWTAVRSPIREARQLDLRGVASSFGVWAPDISYAHGRYWLVATNVKSVHASFTDRTTTYLCGSVPVPEGTRTVRLRTRIRTSRYTYDYAFDDGPWQETGTWPDARILSDDYAWQHGRGFFTGATVGLCTVDMSGYRASATFTGFDYRPEAGEVRP
;
A
#
# COMPACT_ATOMS: atom_id res chain seq x y z
N MET A 1 9.38 14.26 15.27
CA MET A 1 9.70 12.88 15.67
C MET A 1 10.11 12.12 14.42
N SER A 2 11.12 11.25 14.47
CA SER A 2 11.58 10.49 13.28
C SER A 2 10.88 9.13 13.21
N ILE A 3 10.54 8.69 11.99
CA ILE A 3 10.02 7.34 11.74
C ILE A 3 11.19 6.35 11.72
N THR A 4 11.05 5.22 12.41
CA THR A 4 12.02 4.12 12.38
C THR A 4 11.35 2.88 11.81
N ASN A 5 11.91 2.35 10.73
CA ASN A 5 11.40 1.13 10.11
C ASN A 5 11.99 -0.13 10.80
N PRO A 6 11.21 -1.23 10.85
CA PRO A 6 9.82 -1.34 10.40
C PRO A 6 8.83 -0.67 11.39
N ILE A 7 7.85 0.09 10.87
CA ILE A 7 6.84 0.77 11.71
C ILE A 7 5.92 -0.20 12.47
N LEU A 8 5.77 -1.43 11.97
CA LEU A 8 5.13 -2.56 12.64
C LEU A 8 6.10 -3.76 12.53
N THR A 9 6.52 -4.31 13.67
CA THR A 9 7.40 -5.48 13.71
C THR A 9 6.59 -6.79 13.68
N GLY A 10 7.22 -7.88 13.23
CA GLY A 10 6.60 -9.20 13.22
C GLY A 10 5.66 -9.44 12.04
N PHE A 11 4.58 -10.19 12.28
CA PHE A 11 3.60 -10.60 11.27
C PHE A 11 2.59 -9.48 10.97
N ALA A 12 2.99 -8.53 10.11
CA ALA A 12 2.16 -7.43 9.63
C ALA A 12 2.30 -7.22 8.11
N PRO A 13 1.86 -8.18 7.26
CA PRO A 13 1.95 -8.06 5.81
C PRO A 13 0.82 -7.21 5.22
N ASP A 14 0.95 -6.86 3.95
CA ASP A 14 -0.10 -6.22 3.14
C ASP A 14 -0.74 -4.98 3.79
N PRO A 15 0.04 -3.92 4.10
CA PRO A 15 -0.48 -2.75 4.79
C PRO A 15 -1.44 -1.96 3.90
N ALA A 16 -2.72 -1.91 4.27
CA ALA A 16 -3.70 -0.98 3.73
C ALA A 16 -3.85 0.21 4.68
N LEU A 17 -3.39 1.38 4.25
CA LEU A 17 -3.27 2.60 5.07
C LEU A 17 -4.24 3.68 4.57
N ILE A 18 -5.03 4.24 5.47
CA ILE A 18 -5.80 5.47 5.23
C ILE A 18 -5.59 6.50 6.34
N ARG A 19 -6.02 7.73 6.07
CA ARG A 19 -6.09 8.79 7.08
C ARG A 19 -7.53 9.30 7.18
N VAL A 20 -8.05 9.41 8.40
CA VAL A 20 -9.36 9.98 8.73
C VAL A 20 -9.14 11.06 9.79
N GLY A 21 -9.29 12.33 9.40
CA GLY A 21 -8.97 13.45 10.28
C GLY A 21 -7.47 13.47 10.66
N ASP A 22 -7.19 13.45 11.96
CA ASP A 22 -5.83 13.41 12.51
C ASP A 22 -5.29 11.99 12.75
N THR A 23 -6.06 10.96 12.38
CA THR A 23 -5.75 9.57 12.69
C THR A 23 -5.46 8.77 11.42
N TYR A 24 -4.30 8.13 11.40
CA TYR A 24 -3.92 7.10 10.43
C TYR A 24 -4.43 5.75 10.90
N VAL A 25 -4.96 4.95 9.97
CA VAL A 25 -5.47 3.60 10.22
C VAL A 25 -4.81 2.65 9.24
N LEU A 26 -4.20 1.58 9.76
CA LEU A 26 -3.46 0.59 8.98
C LEU A 26 -4.04 -0.80 9.25
N ALA A 27 -4.50 -1.47 8.19
CA ALA A 27 -5.00 -2.84 8.22
C ALA A 27 -3.97 -3.79 7.59
N ASN A 28 -3.75 -4.96 8.19
CA ASN A 28 -2.86 -6.00 7.68
C ASN A 28 -3.62 -7.32 7.50
N SER A 29 -3.16 -8.13 6.55
CA SER A 29 -3.62 -9.51 6.38
C SER A 29 -3.29 -10.38 7.59
N THR A 30 -4.10 -11.40 7.83
CA THR A 30 -3.92 -12.35 8.94
C THR A 30 -3.88 -13.80 8.49
N PHE A 31 -4.08 -14.08 7.21
CA PHE A 31 -4.17 -15.42 6.66
C PHE A 31 -5.15 -16.29 7.47
N ASP A 32 -4.67 -17.42 7.98
CA ASP A 32 -5.41 -18.39 8.78
C ASP A 32 -5.48 -18.03 10.28
N TRP A 33 -4.92 -16.89 10.69
CA TRP A 33 -4.97 -16.41 12.08
C TRP A 33 -6.28 -15.71 12.43
N TRP A 34 -6.69 -15.91 13.69
CA TRP A 34 -7.92 -15.37 14.26
C TRP A 34 -7.65 -14.61 15.57
N PRO A 35 -8.28 -13.45 15.82
CA PRO A 35 -9.25 -12.74 14.99
C PRO A 35 -8.67 -12.18 13.68
N ALA A 36 -9.53 -11.98 12.68
CA ALA A 36 -9.11 -11.64 11.33
C ALA A 36 -8.94 -10.13 11.11
N VAL A 37 -7.93 -9.78 10.30
CA VAL A 37 -7.45 -8.42 10.02
C VAL A 37 -6.88 -7.73 11.27
N ASN A 38 -5.57 -7.50 11.28
CA ASN A 38 -4.94 -6.69 12.32
C ASN A 38 -5.13 -5.21 11.98
N LEU A 39 -5.55 -4.40 12.96
CA LEU A 39 -5.78 -2.97 12.76
C LEU A 39 -4.92 -2.17 13.74
N HIS A 40 -4.23 -1.16 13.22
CA HIS A 40 -3.38 -0.27 13.99
C HIS A 40 -3.76 1.17 13.70
N VAL A 41 -3.61 2.05 14.71
CA VAL A 41 -3.82 3.49 14.54
C VAL A 41 -2.60 4.28 14.98
N SER A 42 -2.39 5.42 14.34
CA SER A 42 -1.33 6.38 14.66
C SER A 42 -1.81 7.80 14.43
N ARG A 43 -1.19 8.79 15.09
CA ARG A 43 -1.36 10.23 14.76
C ARG A 43 -0.13 10.85 14.11
N ASP A 44 1.00 10.13 14.09
CA ASP A 44 2.30 10.67 13.71
C ASP A 44 3.10 9.75 12.75
N LEU A 45 2.50 8.63 12.32
CA LEU A 45 3.11 7.57 11.49
C LEU A 45 4.33 6.86 12.11
N ALA A 46 4.81 7.32 13.26
CA ALA A 46 5.97 6.77 13.96
C ALA A 46 5.55 5.80 15.07
N ASN A 47 4.51 6.15 15.81
CA ASN A 47 4.01 5.38 16.94
C ASN A 47 2.65 4.78 16.60
N TRP A 48 2.56 3.45 16.68
CA TRP A 48 1.37 2.70 16.29
C TRP A 48 0.79 1.96 17.48
N THR A 49 -0.53 2.03 17.64
CA THR A 49 -1.28 1.29 18.67
C THR A 49 -2.17 0.27 17.98
N ALA A 50 -2.01 -1.00 18.33
CA ALA A 50 -2.93 -2.04 17.90
C ALA A 50 -4.32 -1.79 18.51
N VAL A 51 -5.35 -1.89 17.69
CA VAL A 51 -6.74 -1.80 18.13
C VAL A 51 -7.48 -3.09 17.79
N ARG A 52 -8.70 -3.18 18.29
CA ARG A 52 -9.54 -4.37 18.12
C ARG A 52 -9.74 -4.71 16.64
N SER A 53 -9.43 -5.96 16.28
CA SER A 53 -9.71 -6.51 14.95
C SER A 53 -11.21 -6.39 14.59
N PRO A 54 -11.55 -6.05 13.34
CA PRO A 54 -12.93 -5.84 12.90
C PRO A 54 -13.71 -7.15 12.66
N ILE A 55 -13.01 -8.26 12.34
CA ILE A 55 -13.63 -9.56 12.07
C ILE A 55 -13.35 -10.50 13.25
N ARG A 56 -14.37 -10.77 14.06
CA ARG A 56 -14.24 -11.49 15.34
C ARG A 56 -15.32 -12.52 15.61
N GLU A 57 -16.30 -12.64 14.73
CA GLU A 57 -17.40 -13.60 14.87
C GLU A 57 -17.44 -14.53 13.66
N ALA A 58 -17.69 -15.82 13.90
CA ALA A 58 -17.73 -16.83 12.84
C ALA A 58 -18.75 -16.51 11.73
N ARG A 59 -19.83 -15.77 12.05
CA ARG A 59 -20.81 -15.31 11.07
C ARG A 59 -20.26 -14.27 10.07
N GLN A 60 -19.16 -13.58 10.42
CA GLN A 60 -18.49 -12.64 9.53
C GLN A 60 -17.50 -13.37 8.62
N LEU A 61 -16.82 -14.39 9.16
CA LEU A 61 -15.79 -15.14 8.46
C LEU A 61 -15.56 -16.50 9.14
N ASP A 62 -15.64 -17.58 8.35
CA ASP A 62 -15.28 -18.93 8.79
C ASP A 62 -13.95 -19.38 8.18
N LEU A 63 -12.95 -19.57 9.05
CA LEU A 63 -11.60 -20.01 8.72
C LEU A 63 -11.38 -21.51 8.99
N ARG A 64 -12.38 -22.25 9.48
CA ARG A 64 -12.21 -23.70 9.71
C ARG A 64 -11.89 -24.42 8.40
N GLY A 65 -10.86 -25.27 8.44
CA GLY A 65 -10.40 -26.06 7.30
C GLY A 65 -9.63 -25.27 6.23
N VAL A 66 -9.32 -24.00 6.47
CA VAL A 66 -8.42 -23.22 5.62
C VAL A 66 -7.00 -23.76 5.77
N ALA A 67 -6.30 -23.92 4.65
CA ALA A 67 -4.90 -24.35 4.64
C ALA A 67 -3.97 -23.23 5.16
N SER A 68 -2.78 -23.60 5.62
CA SER A 68 -1.80 -22.61 6.11
C SER A 68 -1.45 -21.57 5.05
N SER A 69 -1.37 -20.30 5.45
CA SER A 69 -1.14 -19.14 4.55
C SER A 69 -2.29 -18.84 3.56
N PHE A 70 -3.44 -19.50 3.70
CA PHE A 70 -4.70 -19.12 3.02
C PHE A 70 -5.56 -18.27 3.97
N GLY A 71 -6.86 -18.13 3.72
CA GLY A 71 -7.72 -17.32 4.58
C GLY A 71 -7.62 -15.85 4.21
N VAL A 72 -7.43 -14.97 5.19
CA VAL A 72 -7.48 -13.51 5.01
C VAL A 72 -6.21 -12.98 4.38
N TRP A 73 -6.23 -12.82 3.06
CA TRP A 73 -5.17 -12.15 2.30
C TRP A 73 -5.31 -10.62 2.38
N ALA A 74 -4.46 -9.90 1.62
CA ALA A 74 -4.37 -8.44 1.58
C ALA A 74 -5.75 -7.75 1.72
N PRO A 75 -6.01 -7.07 2.85
CA PRO A 75 -7.23 -6.29 3.00
C PRO A 75 -7.11 -4.97 2.23
N ASP A 76 -8.25 -4.34 1.97
CA ASP A 76 -8.35 -2.93 1.64
C ASP A 76 -9.22 -2.22 2.68
N ILE A 77 -8.83 -1.01 3.06
CA ILE A 77 -9.63 -0.17 3.95
C ILE A 77 -9.79 1.20 3.32
N SER A 78 -11.01 1.74 3.34
CA SER A 78 -11.33 3.07 2.88
C SER A 78 -12.31 3.77 3.83
N TYR A 79 -12.46 5.10 3.68
CA TYR A 79 -13.40 5.89 4.48
C TYR A 79 -14.19 6.82 3.58
N ALA A 80 -15.51 6.70 3.62
CA ALA A 80 -16.43 7.53 2.86
C ALA A 80 -17.77 7.67 3.59
N HIS A 81 -18.37 8.85 3.52
CA HIS A 81 -19.70 9.14 4.10
C HIS A 81 -19.82 8.77 5.59
N GLY A 82 -18.82 9.16 6.40
CA GLY A 82 -18.83 8.91 7.84
C GLY A 82 -18.51 7.47 8.24
N ARG A 83 -18.17 6.59 7.29
CA ARG A 83 -18.04 5.15 7.52
C ARG A 83 -16.71 4.61 7.01
N TYR A 84 -16.15 3.67 7.76
CA TYR A 84 -15.06 2.81 7.30
C TYR A 84 -15.64 1.67 6.47
N TRP A 85 -14.98 1.36 5.37
CA TRP A 85 -15.26 0.23 4.49
C TRP A 85 -14.04 -0.66 4.51
N LEU A 86 -14.22 -1.94 4.85
CA LEU A 86 -13.16 -2.93 4.87
C LEU A 86 -13.52 -4.03 3.88
N VAL A 87 -12.64 -4.29 2.94
CA VAL A 87 -12.71 -5.44 2.04
C VAL A 87 -11.61 -6.41 2.43
N ALA A 88 -11.97 -7.68 2.59
CA ALA A 88 -11.03 -8.74 2.92
C ALA A 88 -11.42 -10.01 2.16
N THR A 89 -10.42 -10.75 1.71
CA THR A 89 -10.64 -11.93 0.86
C THR A 89 -10.36 -13.19 1.65
N ASN A 90 -11.30 -14.13 1.68
CA ASN A 90 -11.11 -15.47 2.26
C ASN A 90 -10.65 -16.44 1.17
N VAL A 91 -9.34 -16.53 0.97
CA VAL A 91 -8.75 -17.40 -0.05
C VAL A 91 -8.82 -18.86 0.40
N LYS A 92 -9.36 -19.74 -0.44
CA LYS A 92 -9.47 -21.18 -0.17
C LYS A 92 -8.52 -22.04 -1.02
N SER A 93 -8.15 -21.56 -2.20
CA SER A 93 -7.20 -22.19 -3.11
C SER A 93 -6.63 -21.14 -4.06
N VAL A 94 -5.50 -21.46 -4.69
CA VAL A 94 -4.80 -20.61 -5.66
C VAL A 94 -4.46 -21.48 -6.88
N HIS A 95 -4.77 -21.01 -8.08
CA HIS A 95 -4.51 -21.72 -9.34
C HIS A 95 -3.57 -20.93 -10.27
N ALA A 96 -2.35 -20.59 -9.82
CA ALA A 96 -1.28 -20.18 -10.75
C ALA A 96 0.12 -20.41 -10.16
N SER A 97 1.09 -20.30 -11.07
CA SER A 97 2.51 -20.48 -10.83
C SER A 97 3.16 -19.21 -10.30
N PHE A 98 3.80 -19.29 -9.12
CA PHE A 98 4.69 -18.24 -8.61
C PHE A 98 6.05 -18.36 -9.31
N THR A 99 6.18 -17.83 -10.54
CA THR A 99 7.49 -17.62 -11.14
C THR A 99 7.90 -16.18 -10.93
N ASP A 100 8.68 -15.94 -9.88
CA ASP A 100 9.28 -14.64 -9.59
C ASP A 100 10.41 -14.36 -10.60
N ARG A 101 10.01 -13.92 -11.80
CA ARG A 101 10.92 -13.44 -12.86
C ARG A 101 10.73 -11.94 -13.00
N THR A 102 11.15 -11.21 -11.98
CA THR A 102 11.11 -9.76 -11.99
C THR A 102 12.36 -9.22 -12.69
N THR A 103 12.20 -8.66 -13.88
CA THR A 103 13.26 -7.88 -14.56
C THR A 103 12.97 -6.41 -14.32
N THR A 104 13.79 -5.76 -13.49
CA THR A 104 13.71 -4.31 -13.26
C THR A 104 14.51 -3.57 -14.34
N TYR A 105 13.85 -2.72 -15.11
CA TYR A 105 14.52 -1.81 -16.05
C TYR A 105 14.61 -0.42 -15.43
N LEU A 106 15.80 0.18 -15.46
CA LEU A 106 16.01 1.55 -15.02
C LEU A 106 15.52 2.50 -16.12
N CYS A 107 14.26 2.94 -16.04
CA CYS A 107 13.65 3.83 -17.01
C CYS A 107 14.03 5.29 -16.71
N GLY A 108 15.25 5.70 -17.13
CA GLY A 108 15.76 7.05 -16.96
C GLY A 108 16.17 7.39 -15.52
N SER A 109 16.87 8.51 -15.35
CA SER A 109 17.25 9.05 -14.05
C SER A 109 17.09 10.56 -14.03
N VAL A 110 16.69 11.09 -12.88
CA VAL A 110 16.66 12.54 -12.63
C VAL A 110 17.82 12.86 -11.70
N PRO A 111 18.81 13.66 -12.13
CA PRO A 111 19.89 14.09 -11.24
C PRO A 111 19.32 15.00 -10.15
N VAL A 112 19.60 14.68 -8.90
CA VAL A 112 19.27 15.54 -7.76
C VAL A 112 20.32 16.66 -7.70
N PRO A 113 19.92 17.95 -7.78
CA PRO A 113 20.87 19.06 -7.72
C PRO A 113 21.71 19.03 -6.44
N GLU A 114 22.98 19.40 -6.55
CA GLU A 114 23.86 19.51 -5.39
C GLU A 114 23.30 20.53 -4.38
N GLY A 115 23.36 20.19 -3.09
CA GLY A 115 22.80 21.01 -2.01
C GLY A 115 21.30 20.84 -1.75
N THR A 116 20.59 20.00 -2.52
CA THR A 116 19.17 19.66 -2.24
C THR A 116 19.03 19.09 -0.83
N ARG A 117 18.11 19.65 -0.03
CA ARG A 117 17.88 19.18 1.35
C ARG A 117 16.80 18.11 1.44
N THR A 118 15.78 18.22 0.59
CA THR A 118 14.62 17.33 0.58
C THR A 118 14.17 17.02 -0.84
N VAL A 119 13.76 15.78 -1.05
CA VAL A 119 13.10 15.33 -2.28
C VAL A 119 11.66 14.99 -1.90
N ARG A 120 10.70 15.62 -2.57
CA ARG A 120 9.27 15.32 -2.43
C ARG A 120 8.86 14.49 -3.63
N LEU A 121 8.20 13.37 -3.37
CA LEU A 121 7.68 12.47 -4.40
C LEU A 121 6.16 12.42 -4.30
N ARG A 122 5.48 12.34 -5.44
CA ARG A 122 4.02 12.19 -5.50
C ARG A 122 3.64 11.24 -6.61
N THR A 123 2.67 10.38 -6.35
CA THR A 123 1.89 9.74 -7.42
C THR A 123 0.51 10.38 -7.49
N ARG A 124 0.02 10.63 -8.70
CA ARG A 124 -1.38 11.04 -8.93
C ARG A 124 -2.08 9.91 -9.66
N ILE A 125 -3.20 9.47 -9.13
CA ILE A 125 -4.03 8.43 -9.73
C ILE A 125 -5.32 9.07 -10.25
N ARG A 126 -5.65 8.79 -11.50
CA ARG A 126 -6.80 9.33 -12.26
C ARG A 126 -7.51 8.19 -12.95
N THR A 127 -8.43 7.53 -12.23
CA THR A 127 -9.24 6.42 -12.75
C THR A 127 -8.37 5.35 -13.41
N SER A 128 -8.17 5.40 -14.72
CA SER A 128 -7.42 4.42 -15.51
C SER A 128 -5.93 4.76 -15.72
N ARG A 129 -5.40 5.85 -15.17
CA ARG A 129 -3.98 6.22 -15.32
C ARG A 129 -3.37 6.71 -14.02
N TYR A 130 -2.06 6.60 -13.92
CA TYR A 130 -1.29 7.21 -12.83
C TYR A 130 -0.06 7.92 -13.37
N THR A 131 0.57 8.80 -12.59
CA THR A 131 1.85 9.43 -12.94
C THR A 131 2.71 9.60 -11.69
N TYR A 132 4.02 9.70 -11.88
CA TYR A 132 4.98 10.06 -10.84
C TYR A 132 5.48 11.48 -11.07
N ASP A 133 5.42 12.31 -10.03
CA ASP A 133 5.96 13.67 -10.02
C ASP A 133 6.99 13.79 -8.88
N TYR A 134 7.90 14.75 -9.00
CA TYR A 134 8.88 15.05 -7.97
C TYR A 134 9.09 16.55 -7.80
N ALA A 135 9.63 16.97 -6.67
CA ALA A 135 10.08 18.33 -6.42
C ALA A 135 11.32 18.32 -5.52
N PHE A 136 12.19 19.31 -5.70
CA PHE A 136 13.36 19.54 -4.83
C PHE A 136 13.05 20.70 -3.90
N ASP A 137 13.32 20.49 -2.61
CA ASP A 137 13.05 21.45 -1.55
C ASP A 137 11.65 22.03 -1.66
N ASP A 138 11.45 23.34 -1.52
CA ASP A 138 10.15 24.00 -1.68
C ASP A 138 9.85 24.43 -3.13
N GLY A 139 10.63 23.92 -4.09
CA GLY A 139 10.47 24.22 -5.51
C GLY A 139 9.15 23.71 -6.13
N PRO A 140 8.91 24.02 -7.41
CA PRO A 140 7.73 23.55 -8.11
C PRO A 140 7.76 22.04 -8.35
N TRP A 141 6.58 21.43 -8.47
CA TRP A 141 6.44 20.05 -8.93
C TRP A 141 6.85 19.92 -10.40
N GLN A 142 7.66 18.91 -10.68
CA GLN A 142 8.08 18.50 -12.00
C GLN A 142 7.38 17.18 -12.36
N GLU A 143 6.69 17.17 -13.49
CA GLU A 143 6.02 15.97 -14.00
C GLU A 143 7.03 15.12 -14.77
N THR A 144 6.97 13.79 -14.59
CA THR A 144 7.77 12.88 -15.43
C THR A 144 7.23 12.76 -16.87
N GLY A 145 6.03 13.29 -17.13
CA GLY A 145 5.39 13.29 -18.46
C GLY A 145 4.83 11.93 -18.88
N THR A 146 4.90 10.90 -18.02
CA THR A 146 4.37 9.57 -18.31
C THR A 146 3.07 9.32 -17.56
N TRP A 147 2.09 8.76 -18.26
CA TRP A 147 0.80 8.35 -17.68
C TRP A 147 0.52 6.88 -18.01
N PRO A 148 1.18 5.93 -17.32
CA PRO A 148 0.93 4.51 -17.56
C PRO A 148 -0.51 4.12 -17.24
N ASP A 149 -0.93 3.01 -17.83
CA ASP A 149 -2.25 2.42 -17.60
C ASP A 149 -2.33 1.85 -16.19
N ALA A 150 -3.20 2.39 -15.34
CA ALA A 150 -3.39 1.94 -13.97
C ALA A 150 -4.05 0.56 -13.90
N ARG A 151 -4.73 0.10 -14.96
CA ARG A 151 -5.40 -1.20 -14.97
C ARG A 151 -4.41 -2.36 -14.81
N ILE A 152 -3.13 -2.15 -15.17
CA ILE A 152 -2.09 -3.16 -14.98
C ILE A 152 -1.86 -3.52 -13.50
N LEU A 153 -2.32 -2.64 -12.60
CA LEU A 153 -2.23 -2.82 -11.15
C LEU A 153 -3.46 -3.55 -10.58
N SER A 154 -4.43 -3.94 -11.41
CA SER A 154 -5.63 -4.68 -10.99
C SER A 154 -5.42 -6.19 -11.00
N ASP A 155 -6.16 -6.87 -10.14
CA ASP A 155 -6.29 -8.32 -10.11
C ASP A 155 -6.90 -8.88 -11.41
N ASP A 156 -7.88 -8.20 -11.99
CA ASP A 156 -8.47 -8.55 -13.29
C ASP A 156 -7.40 -8.63 -14.40
N TYR A 157 -6.52 -7.62 -14.47
CA TYR A 157 -5.44 -7.60 -15.44
C TYR A 157 -4.40 -8.68 -15.16
N ALA A 158 -4.00 -8.82 -13.89
CA ALA A 158 -3.08 -9.87 -13.44
C ALA A 158 -3.58 -11.26 -13.83
N TRP A 159 -4.86 -11.57 -13.55
CA TRP A 159 -5.50 -12.83 -13.86
C TRP A 159 -5.54 -13.10 -15.38
N GLN A 160 -6.00 -12.13 -16.17
CA GLN A 160 -6.10 -12.28 -17.63
C GLN A 160 -4.76 -12.52 -18.32
N HIS A 161 -3.66 -12.10 -17.69
CA HIS A 161 -2.31 -12.22 -18.26
C HIS A 161 -1.45 -13.27 -17.55
N GLY A 162 -2.03 -14.08 -16.66
CA GLY A 162 -1.31 -15.14 -15.94
C GLY A 162 -0.22 -14.60 -15.01
N ARG A 163 -0.36 -13.38 -14.50
CA ARG A 163 0.62 -12.68 -13.67
C ARG A 163 0.13 -12.53 -12.23
N GLY A 164 0.36 -13.55 -11.40
CA GLY A 164 0.19 -13.45 -9.94
C GLY A 164 -1.25 -13.28 -9.43
N PHE A 165 -1.38 -13.08 -8.12
CA PHE A 165 -2.64 -12.91 -7.38
C PHE A 165 -2.43 -11.84 -6.32
N PHE A 166 -2.86 -10.61 -6.60
CA PHE A 166 -2.80 -9.55 -5.61
C PHE A 166 -4.08 -8.72 -5.68
N THR A 167 -4.76 -8.61 -4.55
CA THR A 167 -6.03 -7.88 -4.43
C THR A 167 -5.74 -6.44 -4.02
N GLY A 168 -5.82 -5.53 -4.99
CA GLY A 168 -5.71 -4.08 -4.77
C GLY A 168 -4.39 -3.47 -5.22
N ALA A 169 -4.37 -2.15 -5.40
CA ALA A 169 -3.16 -1.40 -5.70
C ALA A 169 -2.86 -0.46 -4.55
N THR A 170 -1.74 -0.65 -3.86
CA THR A 170 -1.29 0.22 -2.78
C THR A 170 -0.27 1.23 -3.27
N VAL A 171 -0.40 2.47 -2.80
CA VAL A 171 0.67 3.47 -2.92
C VAL A 171 1.50 3.41 -1.66
N GLY A 172 2.70 2.87 -1.80
CA GLY A 172 3.70 2.83 -0.74
C GLY A 172 4.95 3.58 -1.14
N LEU A 173 5.75 3.93 -0.13
CA LEU A 173 7.08 4.46 -0.33
C LEU A 173 8.08 3.41 0.15
N CYS A 174 8.90 2.89 -0.76
CA CYS A 174 9.96 1.96 -0.42
C CYS A 174 11.32 2.51 -0.87
N THR A 175 12.37 2.10 -0.17
CA THR A 175 13.74 2.31 -0.63
C THR A 175 14.39 0.95 -0.74
N VAL A 176 14.90 0.68 -1.93
CA VAL A 176 15.67 -0.51 -2.21
C VAL A 176 17.04 -0.04 -2.64
N ASP A 177 18.06 -0.34 -1.83
CA ASP A 177 19.44 -0.13 -2.26
C ASP A 177 19.83 -1.23 -3.25
N MET A 178 19.73 -0.92 -4.53
CA MET A 178 20.17 -1.81 -5.61
C MET A 178 21.67 -1.68 -5.92
N SER A 179 22.34 -0.69 -5.32
CA SER A 179 23.74 -0.37 -5.59
C SER A 179 24.71 -1.08 -4.64
N GLY A 180 24.21 -1.53 -3.49
CA GLY A 180 25.02 -2.16 -2.44
C GLY A 180 25.82 -1.16 -1.59
N TYR A 181 25.64 0.15 -1.79
CA TYR A 181 26.34 1.20 -1.04
C TYR A 181 25.85 1.35 0.41
N ARG A 182 24.82 0.60 0.81
CA ARG A 182 24.17 0.66 2.13
C ARG A 182 23.70 2.07 2.47
N ALA A 183 23.32 2.82 1.45
CA ALA A 183 22.76 4.15 1.61
C ALA A 183 21.36 4.01 2.22
N SER A 184 21.05 4.84 3.21
CA SER A 184 19.72 4.92 3.81
C SER A 184 18.95 6.08 3.21
N ALA A 185 17.66 5.87 2.94
CA ALA A 185 16.73 6.96 2.73
C ALA A 185 15.92 7.17 4.01
N THR A 186 15.81 8.42 4.43
CA THR A 186 14.94 8.79 5.54
C THR A 186 13.71 9.49 4.99
N PHE A 187 12.54 9.01 5.38
CA PHE A 187 11.27 9.60 5.00
C PHE A 187 10.73 10.42 6.16
N THR A 188 10.56 11.72 5.92
CA THR A 188 10.12 12.68 6.95
C THR A 188 8.61 12.88 6.98
N GLY A 189 7.88 12.37 5.99
CA GLY A 189 6.43 12.44 5.95
C GLY A 189 5.81 11.67 4.80
N PHE A 190 4.53 11.36 4.94
CA PHE A 190 3.67 10.79 3.91
C PHE A 190 2.30 11.47 4.02
N ASP A 191 1.79 11.94 2.89
CA ASP A 191 0.49 12.60 2.80
C ASP A 191 -0.34 11.92 1.72
N TYR A 192 -1.62 11.69 2.03
CA TYR A 192 -2.61 11.15 1.09
C TYR A 192 -3.73 12.17 0.98
N ARG A 193 -3.96 12.65 -0.25
CA ARG A 193 -5.03 13.61 -0.55
C ARG A 193 -6.02 12.95 -1.50
N PRO A 194 -7.18 12.50 -1.01
CA PRO A 194 -8.24 12.14 -1.92
C PRO A 194 -8.69 13.41 -2.63
N GLU A 195 -8.76 13.40 -3.96
CA GLU A 195 -9.50 14.44 -4.63
C GLU A 195 -10.99 14.16 -4.47
N ALA A 196 -11.74 15.20 -4.12
CA ALA A 196 -13.19 15.15 -4.12
C ALA A 196 -13.70 15.02 -5.57
N GLY A 197 -13.64 13.81 -6.11
CA GLY A 197 -14.40 13.43 -7.30
C GLY A 197 -15.81 13.03 -6.88
N GLU A 198 -16.82 13.41 -7.65
CA GLU A 198 -18.12 12.75 -7.59
C GLU A 198 -17.90 11.25 -7.79
N VAL A 199 -18.06 10.46 -6.72
CA VAL A 199 -18.24 9.02 -6.85
C VAL A 199 -19.57 8.86 -7.56
N ARG A 200 -19.54 8.67 -8.88
CA ARG A 200 -20.75 8.33 -9.62
C ARG A 200 -21.15 6.92 -9.18
N PRO A 201 -22.39 6.73 -8.71
CA PRO A 201 -22.88 5.44 -8.22
C PRO A 201 -22.86 4.36 -9.30
#